data_AF-U6L509-F1
#
_entry.id   AF-U6L509-F1
#
_cell.length_a   1.000
_cell.length_b   1.000
_cell.length_c   1.000
_cell.angle_alpha   90.00
_cell.angle_beta   90.00
_cell.angle_gamma   90.00
#
_symmetry.space_group_name_H-M   'P 1'
#
loop_
_entity.id
_entity.type
_entity.pdbx_description
1 polymer ?
#
loop_
_entity_poly.entity_id
_entity_poly.type
_entity_poly.pdbx_seq_one_letter_code
_entity_poly.pdbx_strand_id
1 'polypeptide(L)'
;MKIKKLLAAPDAAEVYVHLKKRGKLLPSRCFLLNLGSSSCSSSSSNSNASNSGRSSSKQQQTHNQQLLKQQMQQQQLLLQQQLQHHQQWQLQQQQLQQQQQRQLQQRQLQQQLQQQQLQQQQLQQQQQREQLLLLRFNRRQCSGGYPLKIKLAEDAAAAAAVKEETQLQRQLLLSLLQKLDWGALRQTAAELGIDLPPTVSESDKNDDNFLRAFQSAVLDLDIMEGTLVCPCCQREYPVSKGIPNMLLQDDEV
;
A
#
# COMPACT_ATOMS: atom_id res chain seq x y z
N MET A 1 -40.41 -20.49 10.90
CA MET A 1 -41.36 -19.46 10.42
C MET A 1 -40.78 -18.80 9.16
N LYS A 2 -41.50 -18.92 8.03
CA LYS A 2 -41.54 -18.09 6.78
C LYS A 2 -40.24 -17.35 6.41
N ILE A 3 -39.42 -17.72 5.41
CA ILE A 3 -39.61 -17.84 3.94
C ILE A 3 -40.43 -16.73 3.27
N LYS A 4 -39.75 -15.92 2.45
CA LYS A 4 -40.02 -15.43 1.06
C LYS A 4 -38.80 -14.59 0.67
N LYS A 5 -37.92 -14.89 -0.30
CA LYS A 5 -38.00 -15.46 -1.65
C LYS A 5 -38.80 -14.58 -2.62
N LEU A 6 -38.06 -13.87 -3.48
CA LEU A 6 -38.30 -13.41 -4.87
C LEU A 6 -36.88 -13.01 -5.35
N LEU A 7 -36.10 -13.72 -6.20
CA LEU A 7 -36.30 -14.25 -7.57
C LEU A 7 -36.95 -13.18 -8.48
N ALA A 8 -36.49 -12.85 -9.69
CA ALA A 8 -35.50 -13.36 -10.66
C ALA A 8 -35.27 -12.18 -11.67
N ALA A 9 -34.06 -11.89 -12.19
CA ALA A 9 -33.46 -12.34 -13.48
C ALA A 9 -34.40 -12.25 -14.72
N PRO A 10 -33.90 -12.20 -15.97
CA PRO A 10 -32.66 -11.69 -16.56
C PRO A 10 -32.89 -10.92 -17.91
N ASP A 11 -31.79 -10.57 -18.58
CA ASP A 11 -31.63 -10.52 -20.05
C ASP A 11 -32.17 -9.32 -20.87
N ALA A 12 -31.22 -8.64 -21.54
CA ALA A 12 -31.38 -8.12 -22.89
C ALA A 12 -30.00 -7.68 -23.40
N ALA A 13 -29.17 -8.66 -23.77
CA ALA A 13 -28.27 -8.47 -24.90
C ALA A 13 -29.10 -8.55 -26.20
N GLU A 14 -28.56 -7.95 -27.27
CA GLU A 14 -29.14 -7.80 -28.63
C GLU A 14 -30.19 -6.68 -28.75
N VAL A 15 -29.99 -5.65 -29.59
CA VAL A 15 -30.20 -5.75 -31.04
C VAL A 15 -29.29 -4.78 -31.83
N TYR A 16 -28.54 -5.39 -32.76
CA TYR A 16 -28.08 -4.92 -34.09
C TYR A 16 -27.08 -3.77 -34.29
N VAL A 17 -25.88 -4.20 -34.69
CA VAL A 17 -25.00 -3.56 -35.67
C VAL A 17 -25.49 -3.87 -37.10
N HIS A 18 -25.07 -3.05 -38.09
CA HIS A 18 -25.03 -3.29 -39.55
C HIS A 18 -26.32 -2.94 -40.36
N LEU A 19 -26.34 -2.24 -41.51
CA LEU A 19 -25.37 -2.06 -42.61
C LEU A 19 -25.75 -0.90 -43.58
N LYS A 20 -24.73 -0.16 -44.04
CA LYS A 20 -24.37 0.18 -45.45
C LYS A 20 -25.23 1.13 -46.34
N LYS A 21 -24.56 2.23 -46.71
CA LYS A 21 -24.36 2.85 -48.05
C LYS A 21 -25.57 3.21 -48.94
N ARG A 22 -25.62 4.50 -49.28
CA ARG A 22 -25.66 5.13 -50.64
C ARG A 22 -25.39 6.63 -50.40
N GLY A 23 -24.34 7.29 -50.89
CA GLY A 23 -23.77 7.25 -52.23
C GLY A 23 -24.61 8.13 -53.15
N LYS A 24 -24.19 9.41 -53.33
CA LYS A 24 -24.40 10.34 -54.47
C LYS A 24 -24.05 11.76 -53.98
N LEU A 25 -22.87 12.27 -54.35
CA LEU A 25 -22.61 13.13 -55.52
C LEU A 25 -22.66 14.62 -55.14
N LEU A 26 -21.47 15.23 -55.19
CA LEU A 26 -21.12 16.65 -55.37
C LEU A 26 -21.95 17.30 -56.53
N PRO A 27 -21.95 18.63 -56.78
CA PRO A 27 -20.84 19.57 -56.51
C PRO A 27 -21.19 21.05 -56.24
N SER A 28 -20.13 21.80 -55.93
CA SER A 28 -19.81 23.16 -56.38
C SER A 28 -20.94 24.17 -56.62
N ARG A 29 -20.90 25.26 -55.85
CA ARG A 29 -21.17 26.59 -56.42
C ARG A 29 -20.38 27.69 -55.71
N CYS A 30 -19.48 28.28 -56.49
CA CYS A 30 -18.84 29.56 -56.28
C CYS A 30 -19.86 30.66 -55.96
N PHE A 31 -19.48 31.66 -55.17
CA PHE A 31 -19.66 33.06 -55.56
C PHE A 31 -18.62 33.92 -54.83
N LEU A 32 -17.56 34.21 -55.58
CA LEU A 32 -16.67 35.35 -55.36
C LEU A 32 -17.32 36.56 -56.05
N LEU A 33 -17.24 37.70 -55.37
CA LEU A 33 -17.16 39.07 -55.89
C LEU A 33 -18.42 39.80 -56.41
N ASN A 34 -18.51 41.02 -55.87
CA ASN A 34 -18.81 42.30 -56.52
C ASN A 34 -20.27 42.78 -56.59
N LEU A 35 -20.46 44.01 -56.07
CA LEU A 35 -21.40 45.08 -56.47
C LEU A 35 -21.46 46.06 -55.27
N GLY A 36 -21.16 47.35 -55.37
CA GLY A 36 -20.81 48.14 -56.52
C GLY A 36 -20.42 49.55 -56.05
N SER A 37 -19.41 50.09 -56.71
CA SER A 37 -19.13 51.52 -56.80
C SER A 37 -20.36 52.22 -57.39
N SER A 38 -20.77 53.34 -56.80
CA SER A 38 -21.63 54.32 -57.48
C SER A 38 -21.00 55.70 -57.38
N SER A 39 -20.33 56.08 -58.46
CA SER A 39 -20.08 57.46 -58.84
C SER A 39 -21.31 57.99 -59.58
N CYS A 40 -21.83 59.15 -59.18
CA CYS A 40 -22.56 60.02 -60.09
C CYS A 40 -22.26 61.49 -59.80
N SER A 41 -22.29 62.24 -60.89
CA SER A 41 -21.59 63.49 -61.11
C SER A 41 -22.46 64.71 -60.82
N SER A 42 -21.80 65.76 -60.28
CA SER A 42 -21.97 67.19 -60.56
C SER A 42 -23.38 67.76 -60.84
N SER A 43 -23.80 68.70 -59.99
CA SER A 43 -24.59 69.86 -60.38
C SER A 43 -24.06 71.09 -59.64
N SER A 44 -23.57 72.05 -60.42
CA SER A 44 -23.14 73.37 -59.96
C SER A 44 -24.35 74.21 -59.56
N SER A 45 -24.25 74.93 -58.45
CA SER A 45 -25.06 76.13 -58.22
C SER A 45 -24.28 77.09 -57.33
N ASN A 46 -23.86 78.20 -57.93
CA ASN A 46 -23.36 79.38 -57.24
C ASN A 46 -24.43 79.89 -56.27
N SER A 47 -24.01 80.20 -55.04
CA SER A 47 -24.74 81.08 -54.14
C SER A 47 -23.73 81.93 -53.38
N ASN A 48 -23.81 83.23 -53.62
CA ASN A 48 -22.96 84.24 -53.02
C ASN A 48 -23.10 84.32 -51.50
N ALA A 49 -21.98 84.68 -50.89
CA ALA A 49 -21.82 85.55 -49.73
C ALA A 49 -22.88 85.50 -48.62
N SER A 50 -22.45 85.02 -47.44
CA SER A 50 -22.69 85.70 -46.16
C SER A 50 -21.69 85.16 -45.15
N ASN A 51 -20.59 85.88 -44.96
CA ASN A 51 -19.59 85.59 -43.95
C ASN A 51 -20.06 86.22 -42.64
N SER A 52 -20.85 85.48 -41.87
CA SER A 52 -21.28 85.85 -40.52
C SER A 52 -21.52 84.57 -39.71
N GLY A 53 -20.53 84.16 -38.90
CA GLY A 53 -20.66 83.04 -37.96
C GLY A 53 -19.58 81.96 -38.00
N ARG A 54 -18.31 82.30 -38.27
CA ARG A 54 -17.18 81.34 -38.37
C ARG A 54 -16.72 80.69 -37.05
N SER A 55 -17.41 80.97 -35.94
CA SER A 55 -17.02 80.49 -34.61
C SER A 55 -17.75 79.20 -34.18
N SER A 56 -18.95 78.89 -34.71
CA SER A 56 -19.77 77.75 -34.24
C SER A 56 -19.61 76.45 -35.05
N SER A 57 -19.39 76.50 -36.38
CA SER A 57 -19.29 75.27 -37.19
C SER A 57 -17.96 74.51 -36.99
N LYS A 58 -16.86 75.23 -36.75
CA LYS A 58 -15.56 74.62 -36.40
C LYS A 58 -15.60 73.95 -35.04
N GLN A 59 -16.27 74.56 -34.06
CA GLN A 59 -16.45 73.98 -32.71
C GLN A 59 -17.26 72.68 -32.76
N GLN A 60 -18.31 72.63 -33.58
CA GLN A 60 -19.15 71.44 -33.71
C GLN A 60 -18.46 70.30 -34.48
N GLN A 61 -17.65 70.62 -35.49
CA GLN A 61 -16.78 69.64 -36.18
C GLN A 61 -15.69 69.10 -35.25
N THR A 62 -15.05 69.94 -34.43
CA THR A 62 -14.06 69.48 -33.45
C THR A 62 -14.68 68.61 -32.37
N HIS A 63 -15.90 68.92 -31.92
CA HIS A 63 -16.62 68.13 -30.93
C HIS A 63 -17.01 66.74 -31.46
N ASN A 64 -17.53 66.66 -32.69
CA ASN A 64 -17.81 65.36 -33.33
C ASN A 64 -16.54 64.54 -33.56
N GLN A 65 -15.41 65.19 -33.92
CA GLN A 65 -14.13 64.48 -34.07
C GLN A 65 -13.56 64.01 -32.73
N GLN A 66 -13.75 64.78 -31.64
CA GLN A 66 -13.41 64.37 -30.28
C GLN A 66 -14.27 63.20 -29.80
N LEU A 67 -15.58 63.23 -30.09
CA LEU A 67 -16.50 62.15 -29.74
C LEU A 67 -16.12 60.85 -30.46
N LEU A 68 -15.78 60.91 -31.74
CA LEU A 68 -15.34 59.74 -32.51
C LEU A 68 -14.01 59.17 -31.97
N LYS A 69 -13.07 60.04 -31.58
CA LYS A 69 -11.82 59.63 -30.90
C LYS A 69 -12.10 58.96 -29.56
N GLN A 70 -13.04 59.51 -28.78
CA GLN A 70 -13.43 58.95 -27.49
C GLN A 70 -14.11 57.59 -27.65
N GLN A 71 -14.98 57.43 -28.66
CA GLN A 71 -15.59 56.13 -28.99
C GLN A 71 -14.55 55.09 -29.43
N MET A 72 -13.60 55.48 -30.28
CA MET A 72 -12.49 54.60 -30.68
C MET A 72 -11.63 54.19 -29.48
N GLN A 73 -11.33 55.12 -28.57
CA GLN A 73 -10.60 54.81 -27.34
C GLN A 73 -11.38 53.89 -26.41
N GLN A 74 -12.69 54.11 -26.25
CA GLN A 74 -13.56 53.23 -25.46
C GLN A 74 -13.63 51.82 -26.07
N GLN A 75 -13.74 51.72 -27.39
CA GLN A 75 -13.75 50.43 -28.08
C GLN A 75 -12.39 49.71 -27.94
N GLN A 76 -11.28 50.45 -28.03
CA GLN A 76 -9.95 49.91 -27.82
C GLN A 76 -9.74 49.42 -26.38
N LEU A 77 -10.25 50.16 -25.39
CA LEU A 77 -10.20 49.78 -23.98
C LEU A 77 -11.03 48.51 -23.73
N LEU A 78 -12.25 48.43 -24.29
CA LEU A 78 -13.10 47.26 -24.16
C LEU A 78 -12.43 46.01 -24.77
N LEU A 79 -11.85 46.14 -25.95
CA LEU A 79 -11.11 45.06 -26.59
C LEU A 79 -9.90 44.63 -25.75
N GLN A 80 -9.16 45.58 -25.17
CA GLN A 80 -8.06 45.28 -24.28
C GLN A 80 -8.52 44.50 -23.04
N GLN A 81 -9.64 44.88 -22.42
CA GLN A 81 -10.21 44.16 -21.28
C GLN A 81 -10.66 42.74 -21.67
N GLN A 82 -11.27 42.56 -22.84
CA GLN A 82 -11.67 41.25 -23.34
C GLN A 82 -10.45 40.34 -23.57
N LEU A 83 -9.37 40.88 -24.14
CA LEU A 83 -8.12 40.14 -24.33
C LEU A 83 -7.49 39.76 -22.99
N GLN A 84 -7.45 40.68 -22.03
CA GLN A 84 -6.95 40.39 -20.68
C GLN A 84 -7.77 39.31 -19.99
N HIS A 85 -9.10 39.40 -20.04
CA HIS A 85 -9.99 38.39 -19.48
C HIS A 85 -9.78 37.03 -20.15
N HIS A 86 -9.61 36.99 -21.49
CA HIS A 86 -9.32 35.76 -22.21
C HIS A 86 -7.97 35.15 -21.81
N GLN A 87 -6.93 35.97 -21.66
CA GLN A 87 -5.62 35.51 -21.18
C GLN A 87 -5.69 34.97 -19.75
N GLN A 88 -6.39 35.65 -18.85
CA GLN A 88 -6.61 35.19 -17.47
C GLN A 88 -7.37 33.86 -17.46
N TRP A 89 -8.40 33.74 -18.29
CA TRP A 89 -9.17 32.51 -18.42
C TRP A 89 -8.30 31.35 -18.92
N GLN A 90 -7.45 31.57 -19.92
CA GLN A 90 -6.51 30.56 -20.41
C GLN A 90 -5.51 30.11 -19.31
N LEU A 91 -4.95 31.06 -18.56
CA LEU A 91 -4.05 30.77 -17.45
C LEU A 91 -4.76 29.95 -16.36
N GLN A 92 -6.00 30.31 -16.03
CA GLN A 92 -6.79 29.58 -15.04
C GLN A 92 -7.07 28.13 -15.49
N GLN A 93 -7.42 27.94 -16.77
CA GLN A 93 -7.61 26.60 -17.34
C GLN A 93 -6.33 25.77 -17.28
N GLN A 94 -5.18 26.37 -17.60
CA GLN A 94 -3.90 25.69 -17.52
C GLN A 94 -3.55 25.29 -16.08
N GLN A 95 -3.78 26.18 -15.11
CA GLN A 95 -3.58 25.88 -13.70
C GLN A 95 -4.49 24.74 -13.22
N LEU A 96 -5.76 24.74 -13.63
CA LEU A 96 -6.70 23.69 -13.28
C LEU A 96 -6.27 22.34 -13.85
N GLN A 97 -5.83 22.30 -15.12
CA GLN A 97 -5.29 21.09 -15.73
C GLN A 97 -4.05 20.57 -14.99
N GLN A 98 -3.12 21.47 -14.62
CA GLN A 98 -1.95 21.10 -13.82
C GLN A 98 -2.34 20.57 -12.43
N GLN A 99 -3.34 21.17 -11.77
CA GLN A 99 -3.84 20.68 -10.50
C GLN A 99 -4.44 19.27 -10.63
N GLN A 100 -5.24 19.03 -11.68
CA GLN A 100 -5.80 17.70 -11.94
C GLN A 100 -4.70 16.67 -12.22
N GLN A 101 -3.68 17.03 -13.01
CA GLN A 101 -2.52 16.17 -13.26
C GLN A 101 -1.76 15.86 -11.98
N ARG A 102 -1.50 16.87 -11.13
CA ARG A 102 -0.86 16.65 -9.82
C ARG A 102 -1.67 15.73 -8.93
N GLN A 103 -2.99 15.89 -8.89
CA GLN A 103 -3.87 15.01 -8.11
C GLN A 103 -3.89 13.58 -8.64
N LEU A 104 -3.87 13.38 -9.96
CA LEU A 104 -3.77 12.05 -10.57
C LEU A 104 -2.42 11.40 -10.24
N GLN A 105 -1.33 12.16 -10.36
CA GLN A 105 0.00 11.68 -10.05
C GLN A 105 0.15 11.33 -8.56
N GLN A 106 -0.41 12.15 -7.66
CA GLN A 106 -0.46 11.84 -6.23
C GLN A 106 -1.26 10.56 -5.96
N ARG A 107 -2.41 10.38 -6.60
CA ARG A 107 -3.21 9.15 -6.45
C ARG A 107 -2.47 7.91 -6.94
N GLN A 108 -1.79 8.01 -8.10
CA GLN A 108 -0.98 6.91 -8.62
C GLN A 108 0.18 6.56 -7.68
N LEU A 109 0.89 7.57 -7.17
CA LEU A 109 1.98 7.35 -6.21
C LEU A 109 1.46 6.71 -4.92
N GLN A 110 0.31 7.16 -4.41
CA GLN A 110 -0.31 6.59 -3.23
C GLN A 110 -0.73 5.12 -3.44
N GLN A 111 -1.29 4.80 -4.61
CA GLN A 111 -1.61 3.42 -4.97
C GLN A 111 -0.35 2.55 -5.08
N GLN A 112 0.72 3.06 -5.68
CA GLN A 112 2.00 2.35 -5.75
C GLN A 112 2.59 2.09 -4.36
N LEU A 113 2.61 3.10 -3.48
CA LEU A 113 3.06 2.92 -2.10
C LEU A 113 2.22 1.88 -1.36
N GLN A 114 0.90 1.92 -1.52
CA GLN A 114 0.00 0.96 -0.88
C GLN A 114 0.25 -0.47 -1.37
N GLN A 115 0.44 -0.66 -2.67
CA GLN A 115 0.80 -1.97 -3.25
C GLN A 115 2.16 -2.44 -2.73
N GLN A 116 3.15 -1.55 -2.65
CA GLN A 116 4.48 -1.87 -2.14
C GLN A 116 4.42 -2.27 -0.66
N GLN A 117 3.65 -1.56 0.16
CA GLN A 117 3.44 -1.90 1.57
C GLN A 117 2.76 -3.26 1.72
N LEU A 118 1.72 -3.54 0.94
CA LEU A 118 1.04 -4.84 0.96
C LEU A 118 1.99 -5.97 0.57
N GLN A 119 2.82 -5.75 -0.46
CA GLN A 119 3.80 -6.73 -0.91
C GLN A 119 4.86 -6.97 0.18
N GLN A 120 5.36 -5.93 0.85
CA GLN A 120 6.27 -6.08 1.98
C GLN A 120 5.63 -6.83 3.14
N GLN A 121 4.37 -6.55 3.45
CA GLN A 121 3.64 -7.25 4.51
C GLN A 121 3.44 -8.74 4.17
N GLN A 122 3.13 -9.05 2.91
CA GLN A 122 3.04 -10.43 2.44
C GLN A 122 4.39 -11.15 2.52
N LEU A 123 5.48 -10.48 2.13
CA LEU A 123 6.83 -11.04 2.23
C LEU A 123 7.22 -11.29 3.68
N GLN A 124 6.91 -10.36 4.60
CA GLN A 124 7.13 -10.56 6.03
C GLN A 124 6.30 -11.73 6.57
N GLN A 125 5.03 -11.85 6.16
CA GLN A 125 4.21 -13.00 6.54
C GLN A 125 4.77 -14.31 5.96
N GLN A 126 5.25 -14.32 4.72
CA GLN A 126 5.91 -15.48 4.13
C GLN A 126 7.16 -15.86 4.91
N GLN A 127 8.04 -14.90 5.20
CA GLN A 127 9.24 -15.13 6.02
C GLN A 127 8.89 -15.64 7.42
N GLN A 128 7.86 -15.09 8.07
CA GLN A 128 7.38 -15.60 9.36
C GLN A 128 6.84 -17.03 9.25
N ARG A 129 6.13 -17.36 8.17
CA ARG A 129 5.65 -18.74 7.93
C ARG A 129 6.80 -19.69 7.64
N GLU A 130 7.81 -19.27 6.91
CA GLU A 130 9.02 -20.05 6.65
C GLU A 130 9.83 -20.26 7.94
N GLN A 131 9.99 -19.23 8.77
CA GLN A 131 10.61 -19.38 10.09
C GLN A 131 9.80 -20.33 10.99
N LEU A 132 8.48 -20.24 10.99
CA LEU A 132 7.61 -21.16 11.73
C LEU A 132 7.67 -22.58 11.16
N LEU A 133 7.83 -22.74 9.84
CA LEU A 133 8.05 -24.03 9.19
C LEU A 133 9.43 -24.60 9.56
N LEU A 134 10.44 -23.76 9.71
CA LEU A 134 11.78 -24.15 10.16
C LEU A 134 11.80 -24.61 11.62
N LEU A 135 10.93 -24.04 12.45
CA LEU A 135 10.68 -24.45 13.83
C LEU A 135 9.70 -25.63 13.95
N ARG A 136 9.12 -26.07 12.82
CA ARG A 136 8.35 -27.30 12.72
C ARG A 136 9.30 -28.41 12.29
N PHE A 137 9.42 -29.43 13.12
CA PHE A 137 10.24 -30.62 12.90
C PHE A 137 10.28 -31.05 11.42
N ASN A 138 11.47 -31.03 10.82
CA ASN A 138 11.68 -31.10 9.36
C ASN A 138 11.41 -32.49 8.73
N ARG A 139 11.08 -33.53 9.51
CA ARG A 139 10.73 -34.85 8.94
C ARG A 139 9.22 -34.93 8.71
N ARG A 140 8.80 -34.92 7.44
CA ARG A 140 7.38 -34.83 7.01
C ARG A 140 6.45 -35.96 7.51
N GLN A 141 6.99 -37.03 8.09
CA GLN A 141 6.25 -38.27 8.40
C GLN A 141 5.99 -38.53 9.89
N CYS A 142 6.29 -37.60 10.80
CA CYS A 142 6.08 -37.84 12.24
C CYS A 142 5.20 -36.76 12.90
N SER A 143 3.95 -37.13 13.24
CA SER A 143 2.94 -36.28 13.87
C SER A 143 2.80 -36.57 15.38
N GLY A 144 3.91 -36.52 16.12
CA GLY A 144 3.92 -36.82 17.56
C GLY A 144 5.31 -37.02 18.18
N GLY A 145 6.33 -36.36 17.65
CA GLY A 145 7.73 -36.57 18.06
C GLY A 145 8.19 -35.76 19.28
N TYR A 146 7.28 -35.21 20.08
CA TYR A 146 7.62 -34.35 21.22
C TYR A 146 6.98 -34.88 22.52
N PRO A 147 7.69 -34.85 23.66
CA PRO A 147 9.12 -34.50 23.82
C PRO A 147 10.07 -35.60 23.32
N LEU A 148 11.32 -35.22 23.02
CA LEU A 148 12.40 -36.16 22.69
C LEU A 148 12.91 -36.80 23.99
N LYS A 149 13.15 -38.11 23.95
CA LYS A 149 13.73 -38.85 25.09
C LYS A 149 15.23 -38.65 25.11
N ILE A 150 15.80 -38.44 26.29
CA ILE A 150 17.25 -38.24 26.43
C ILE A 150 17.89 -39.56 26.85
N LYS A 151 18.83 -40.07 26.05
CA LYS A 151 19.73 -41.15 26.42
C LYS A 151 21.11 -40.55 26.71
N LEU A 152 21.56 -40.59 27.96
CA LEU A 152 22.91 -40.17 28.34
C LEU A 152 23.92 -41.27 27.97
N ALA A 153 25.14 -40.89 27.61
CA ALA A 153 26.24 -41.83 27.43
C ALA A 153 26.64 -42.49 28.77
N GLU A 154 27.22 -43.69 28.73
CA GLU A 154 27.56 -44.48 29.94
C GLU A 154 28.48 -43.73 30.93
N ASP A 155 29.25 -42.76 30.45
CA ASP A 155 30.06 -41.85 31.27
C ASP A 155 29.21 -40.68 31.81
N ALA A 156 28.25 -40.98 32.69
CA ALA A 156 27.25 -40.05 33.20
C ALA A 156 27.82 -38.73 33.79
N ALA A 157 29.04 -38.77 34.35
CA ALA A 157 29.71 -37.60 34.93
C ALA A 157 30.24 -36.60 33.88
N ALA A 158 30.47 -37.03 32.64
CA ALA A 158 30.87 -36.16 31.54
C ALA A 158 29.69 -35.81 30.61
N ALA A 159 28.59 -36.56 30.71
CA ALA A 159 27.43 -36.46 29.82
C ALA A 159 26.50 -35.26 30.15
N ALA A 160 26.38 -34.88 31.42
CA ALA A 160 25.61 -33.71 31.85
C ALA A 160 26.49 -32.79 32.69
N ALA A 161 26.73 -31.57 32.20
CA ALA A 161 27.41 -30.54 32.98
C ALA A 161 26.35 -29.69 33.67
N VAL A 162 26.41 -29.65 35.00
CA VAL A 162 25.66 -28.68 35.79
C VAL A 162 26.51 -27.42 35.89
N LYS A 163 26.00 -26.30 35.39
CA LYS A 163 26.66 -25.00 35.47
C LYS A 163 26.55 -24.45 36.90
N GLU A 164 27.56 -23.69 37.35
CA GLU A 164 27.50 -23.01 38.64
C GLU A 164 26.25 -22.11 38.75
N GLU A 165 25.70 -22.00 39.97
CA GLU A 165 24.45 -21.30 40.26
C GLU A 165 24.43 -19.88 39.68
N THR A 166 23.60 -19.68 38.66
CA THR A 166 23.37 -18.36 38.08
C THR A 166 22.46 -17.51 39.00
N GLN A 167 22.59 -16.18 38.95
CA GLN A 167 21.67 -15.27 39.66
C GLN A 167 20.20 -15.54 39.27
N LEU A 168 19.29 -15.39 40.24
CA LEU A 168 17.87 -15.72 40.04
C LEU A 168 17.20 -14.76 39.05
N GLN A 169 16.90 -15.23 37.83
CA GLN A 169 16.30 -14.43 36.77
C GLN A 169 14.76 -14.52 36.73
N ARG A 170 14.06 -14.03 37.77
CA ARG A 170 12.58 -14.18 37.92
C ARG A 170 11.79 -13.84 36.65
N GLN A 171 12.06 -12.68 36.04
CA GLN A 171 11.30 -12.22 34.88
C GLN A 171 11.44 -13.15 33.67
N LEU A 172 12.64 -13.71 33.45
CA LEU A 172 12.87 -14.70 32.40
C LEU A 172 12.10 -15.98 32.68
N LEU A 173 12.21 -16.51 33.91
CA LEU A 173 11.53 -17.73 34.33
C LEU A 173 10.01 -17.63 34.17
N LEU A 174 9.40 -16.51 34.60
CA LEU A 174 7.97 -16.28 34.42
C LEU A 174 7.54 -16.22 32.95
N SER A 175 8.39 -15.67 32.07
CA SER A 175 8.11 -15.64 30.63
C SER A 175 8.27 -17.03 29.97
N LEU A 176 9.19 -17.85 30.49
CA LEU A 176 9.41 -19.23 30.04
C LEU A 176 8.26 -20.13 30.48
N LEU A 177 7.77 -20.00 31.72
CA LEU A 177 6.63 -20.77 32.23
C LEU A 177 5.36 -20.62 31.37
N GLN A 178 5.17 -19.47 30.70
CA GLN A 178 4.03 -19.26 29.81
C GLN A 178 4.17 -19.94 28.44
N LYS A 179 5.41 -20.25 28.03
CA LYS A 179 5.74 -20.77 26.69
C LYS A 179 6.10 -22.24 26.69
N LEU A 180 6.61 -22.75 27.82
CA LEU A 180 7.04 -24.12 27.98
C LEU A 180 5.85 -25.05 28.25
N ASP A 181 5.90 -26.24 27.67
CA ASP A 181 5.01 -27.33 28.07
C ASP A 181 5.52 -27.94 29.38
N TRP A 182 4.80 -27.67 30.47
CA TRP A 182 5.14 -28.17 31.81
C TRP A 182 5.16 -29.70 31.89
N GLY A 183 4.25 -30.37 31.18
CA GLY A 183 4.16 -31.83 31.19
C GLY A 183 5.41 -32.46 30.58
N ALA A 184 5.83 -31.94 29.44
CA ALA A 184 7.06 -32.36 28.77
C ALA A 184 8.31 -32.09 29.61
N LEU A 185 8.42 -30.90 30.22
CA LEU A 185 9.57 -30.56 31.08
C LEU A 185 9.67 -31.50 32.27
N ARG A 186 8.56 -31.76 32.97
CA ARG A 186 8.52 -32.71 34.09
C ARG A 186 8.97 -34.09 33.68
N GLN A 187 8.52 -34.58 32.52
CA GLN A 187 8.90 -35.89 32.02
C GLN A 187 10.41 -35.97 31.81
N THR A 188 10.98 -34.98 31.12
CA THR A 188 12.43 -34.89 30.86
C THR A 188 13.24 -34.72 32.15
N ALA A 189 12.77 -33.88 33.08
CA ALA A 189 13.40 -33.67 34.37
C ALA A 189 13.44 -34.97 35.19
N ALA A 190 12.36 -35.74 35.18
CA ALA A 190 12.31 -37.04 35.84
C ALA A 190 13.29 -38.06 35.24
N GLU A 191 13.48 -38.06 33.91
CA GLU A 191 14.49 -38.89 33.23
C GLU A 191 15.92 -38.51 33.67
N LEU A 192 16.15 -37.26 34.04
CA LEU A 192 17.44 -36.73 34.51
C LEU A 192 17.58 -36.72 36.05
N GLY A 193 16.59 -37.26 36.77
CA GLY A 193 16.61 -37.35 38.24
C GLY A 193 16.30 -36.04 38.98
N ILE A 194 15.73 -35.03 38.30
CA ILE A 194 15.28 -33.78 38.89
C ILE A 194 13.80 -33.87 39.24
N ASP A 195 13.47 -33.67 40.51
CA ASP A 195 12.08 -33.64 40.97
C ASP A 195 11.48 -32.23 40.84
N LEU A 196 10.35 -32.15 40.13
CA LEU A 196 9.58 -30.92 39.93
C LEU A 196 8.13 -31.16 40.40
N PRO A 197 7.37 -30.14 40.82
CA PRO A 197 6.00 -30.31 41.28
C PRO A 197 5.01 -30.61 40.14
N PRO A 198 3.88 -31.29 40.41
CA PRO A 198 2.94 -31.81 39.37
C PRO A 198 2.23 -30.70 38.61
N THR A 199 1.93 -29.60 39.28
CA THR A 199 1.24 -28.45 38.72
C THR A 199 1.89 -27.18 39.24
N VAL A 200 1.95 -26.14 38.40
CA VAL A 200 2.41 -24.81 38.80
C VAL A 200 1.19 -23.99 39.21
N SER A 201 1.13 -23.58 40.47
CA SER A 201 0.12 -22.66 40.99
C SER A 201 0.58 -21.19 40.90
N GLU A 202 -0.35 -20.24 41.06
CA GLU A 202 0.01 -18.81 41.13
C GLU A 202 0.89 -18.49 42.35
N SER A 203 0.79 -19.27 43.43
CA SER A 203 1.64 -19.14 44.61
C SER A 203 3.08 -19.54 44.31
N ASP A 204 3.30 -20.57 43.51
CA ASP A 204 4.64 -21.07 43.14
C ASP A 204 5.42 -20.04 42.32
N LYS A 205 4.73 -19.23 41.51
CA LYS A 205 5.35 -18.14 40.74
C LYS A 205 6.02 -17.07 41.60
N ASN A 206 5.62 -16.96 42.88
CA ASN A 206 6.18 -16.03 43.85
C ASN A 206 7.09 -16.73 44.88
N ASP A 207 7.21 -18.06 44.83
CA ASP A 207 8.11 -18.81 45.71
C ASP A 207 9.51 -18.91 45.09
N ASP A 208 10.48 -18.35 45.79
CA ASP A 208 11.87 -18.34 45.35
C ASP A 208 12.49 -19.74 45.32
N ASN A 209 12.06 -20.64 46.19
CA ASN A 209 12.58 -22.01 46.21
C ASN A 209 12.14 -22.77 44.96
N PHE A 210 10.86 -22.64 44.59
CA PHE A 210 10.35 -23.18 43.33
C PHE A 210 11.08 -22.59 42.12
N LEU A 211 11.23 -21.26 42.06
CA LEU A 211 11.91 -20.61 40.94
C LEU A 211 13.39 -21.02 40.85
N ARG A 212 14.05 -21.30 41.98
CA ARG A 212 15.42 -21.85 42.00
C ARG A 212 15.48 -23.27 41.44
N ALA A 213 14.58 -24.16 41.86
CA ALA A 213 14.52 -25.51 41.32
C ALA A 213 14.21 -25.51 39.82
N PHE A 214 13.28 -24.65 39.38
CA PHE A 214 12.93 -24.48 37.98
C PHE A 214 14.09 -23.90 37.16
N GLN A 215 14.83 -22.92 37.71
CA GLN A 215 16.02 -22.39 37.07
C GLN A 215 17.09 -23.47 36.88
N SER A 216 17.35 -24.25 37.92
CA SER A 216 18.34 -25.33 37.87
C SER A 216 18.00 -26.34 36.77
N ALA A 217 16.73 -26.70 36.64
CA ALA A 217 16.26 -27.63 35.62
C ALA A 217 16.36 -27.10 34.18
N VAL A 218 16.20 -25.78 33.96
CA VAL A 218 16.06 -25.19 32.61
C VAL A 218 17.30 -24.44 32.14
N LEU A 219 18.02 -23.78 33.03
CA LEU A 219 19.15 -22.90 32.69
C LEU A 219 20.51 -23.44 33.12
N ASP A 220 20.57 -24.25 34.17
CA ASP A 220 21.84 -24.71 34.74
C ASP A 220 22.20 -26.14 34.30
N LEU A 221 21.35 -26.81 33.51
CA LEU A 221 21.56 -28.18 33.04
C LEU A 221 21.91 -28.22 31.55
N ASP A 222 23.16 -28.55 31.23
CA ASP A 222 23.64 -28.70 29.86
C ASP A 222 24.00 -30.18 29.58
N ILE A 223 23.45 -30.76 28.50
CA ILE A 223 23.76 -32.13 28.06
C ILE A 223 24.98 -32.08 27.14
N MET A 224 26.15 -32.46 27.64
CA MET A 224 27.40 -32.41 26.89
C MET A 224 27.52 -33.54 25.86
N GLU A 225 27.23 -34.76 26.27
CA GLU A 225 27.34 -35.96 25.41
C GLU A 225 26.12 -36.86 25.63
N GLY A 226 25.49 -37.30 24.54
CA GLY A 226 24.29 -38.13 24.62
C GLY A 226 23.56 -38.31 23.30
N THR A 227 22.32 -38.75 23.35
CA THR A 227 21.48 -38.95 22.16
C THR A 227 20.03 -38.60 22.47
N LEU A 228 19.42 -37.75 21.65
CA LEU A 228 18.00 -37.45 21.71
C LEU A 228 17.24 -38.41 20.79
N VAL A 229 16.20 -39.06 21.28
CA VAL A 229 15.44 -40.07 20.53
C VAL A 229 14.01 -39.61 20.34
N CYS A 230 13.57 -39.61 19.08
CA CYS A 230 12.18 -39.29 18.75
C CYS A 230 11.25 -40.45 19.17
N PRO A 231 10.21 -40.23 19.99
CA PRO A 231 9.32 -41.30 20.43
C PRO A 231 8.48 -41.89 19.29
N CYS A 232 8.22 -41.13 18.22
CA CYS A 232 7.34 -41.54 17.13
C CYS A 232 8.07 -42.25 15.99
N CYS A 233 9.23 -41.76 15.55
CA CYS A 233 10.00 -42.38 14.46
C CYS A 233 11.29 -43.09 14.92
N GLN A 234 11.60 -43.08 16.22
CA GLN A 234 12.81 -43.68 16.81
C GLN A 234 14.14 -43.17 16.21
N ARG A 235 14.10 -42.04 15.51
CA ARG A 235 15.32 -41.40 14.99
C ARG A 235 16.15 -40.87 16.16
N GLU A 236 17.44 -41.16 16.09
CA GLU A 236 18.43 -40.76 17.07
C GLU A 236 19.19 -39.51 16.58
N TYR A 237 19.33 -38.53 17.46
CA TYR A 237 20.04 -37.29 17.23
C TYR A 237 21.22 -37.22 18.21
N PRO A 238 22.45 -37.48 17.74
CA PRO A 238 23.60 -37.46 18.62
C PRO A 238 23.88 -36.04 19.11
N VAL A 239 24.23 -35.93 20.39
CA VAL A 239 24.66 -34.71 21.06
C VAL A 239 26.15 -34.83 21.35
N SER A 240 26.93 -33.87 20.85
CA SER A 240 28.37 -33.81 21.09
C SER A 240 28.75 -32.38 21.49
N LYS A 241 29.55 -32.22 22.54
CA LYS A 241 29.98 -30.90 23.07
C LYS A 241 28.81 -29.93 23.33
N GLY A 242 27.67 -30.43 23.80
CA GLY A 242 26.50 -29.58 24.08
C GLY A 242 25.66 -29.23 22.86
N ILE A 243 26.05 -29.67 21.65
CA ILE A 243 25.37 -29.30 20.40
C ILE A 243 24.67 -30.54 19.82
N PRO A 244 23.32 -30.58 19.79
CA PRO A 244 22.59 -31.66 19.14
C PRO A 244 22.68 -31.55 17.62
N ASN A 245 23.06 -32.63 16.95
CA ASN A 245 22.99 -32.71 15.49
C ASN A 245 21.57 -33.04 15.04
N MET A 246 20.81 -32.01 14.64
CA MET A 246 19.42 -32.12 14.18
C MET A 246 19.27 -32.28 12.65
N LEU A 247 20.38 -32.42 11.92
CA LEU A 247 20.35 -32.53 10.45
C LEU A 247 19.74 -33.85 10.00
N LEU A 248 18.98 -33.80 8.90
CA LEU A 248 18.45 -34.97 8.20
C LEU A 248 19.40 -35.37 7.08
N GLN A 249 19.57 -36.67 6.84
CA GLN A 249 20.30 -37.15 5.66
C GLN A 249 19.41 -36.98 4.40
N ASP A 250 20.01 -36.96 3.21
CA ASP A 250 19.29 -36.69 1.94
C ASP A 250 18.18 -37.71 1.65
N ASP A 251 18.29 -38.94 2.18
CA ASP A 251 17.30 -40.01 2.09
C ASP A 251 16.15 -39.87 3.11
N GLU A 252 16.28 -38.96 4.08
CA GLU A 252 15.32 -38.77 5.18
C GLU A 252 14.42 -37.53 5.06
N VAL A 253 14.62 -36.70 4.02
CA VAL A 253 13.90 -35.44 3.75
C VAL A 253 12.61 -35.64 2.93
#